data_AF-A0A853JAE3-F1
#
_entry.id   AF-A0A853JAE3-F1
#
_cell.length_a   1.000
_cell.length_b   1.000
_cell.length_c   1.000
_cell.angle_alpha   90.00
_cell.angle_beta   90.00
_cell.angle_gamma   90.00
#
_symmetry.space_group_name_H-M   'P 1'
#
loop_
_entity.id
_entity.type
_entity.pdbx_description
1 polymer ?
#
loop_
_entity_poly.entity_id
_entity_poly.type
_entity_poly.pdbx_seq_one_letter_code
_entity_poly.pdbx_strand_id
1 'polypeptide(L)'
;MQGGTERRPRSAAMKWLAAFLLLALACPVSAQEDAAAAAHRAWLQGLVARLADDGGPRDLALAALLRDVVRQGEGDAPVAADPQTRIWRETAFARAGTDVVALNLIAAGAGADEAVRGRALARWRQLEPGNLAPWLLDDGAGVDASLGAARTTRGFNGHFFAQLRAIVAALDRHPPAPEQAALLIGVPDAPATSQGYAAAMGMSLLVARTLPALQPLSEACREAIAAGPVSERGAACRSAARLLAGADMMLLRMVGLGMAEDLAADADAQRAAREARRRFDWQMLEWGRLSVAAEAGGLEDLVRLLADPAITGEPALVERLLTEAGIPLQPPAGWQPPRGG
;
A
#
# COMPACT_ATOMS: atom_id res chain seq x y z
N MET A 1 16.66 -30.89 47.01
CA MET A 1 17.32 -30.11 45.95
C MET A 1 16.77 -30.58 44.60
N GLN A 2 15.73 -29.91 44.10
CA GLN A 2 15.13 -30.14 42.79
C GLN A 2 15.13 -28.79 42.07
N GLY A 3 15.73 -28.75 40.88
CA GLY A 3 15.87 -27.55 40.06
C GLY A 3 14.57 -27.20 39.35
N GLY A 4 14.05 -26.01 39.64
CA GLY A 4 12.93 -25.41 38.94
C GLY A 4 13.38 -24.81 37.61
N THR A 5 12.80 -25.30 36.52
CA THR A 5 12.95 -24.74 35.17
C THR A 5 11.93 -23.62 34.98
N GLU A 6 12.40 -22.38 35.02
CA GLU A 6 11.59 -21.18 34.82
C GLU A 6 11.29 -21.02 33.31
N ARG A 7 10.13 -21.53 32.87
CA ARG A 7 9.60 -21.26 31.53
C ARG A 7 9.07 -19.83 31.48
N ARG A 8 9.77 -18.95 30.77
CA ARG A 8 9.26 -17.63 30.39
C ARG A 8 8.01 -17.78 29.50
N PRO A 9 6.90 -17.06 29.75
CA PRO A 9 5.77 -17.07 28.84
C PRO A 9 6.10 -16.25 27.59
N ARG A 10 6.24 -16.94 26.45
CA ARG A 10 6.06 -16.37 25.11
C ARG A 10 4.56 -16.07 24.92
N SER A 11 4.24 -15.02 24.14
CA SER A 11 2.92 -14.75 23.55
C SER A 11 1.84 -14.05 24.41
N ALA A 12 2.11 -12.81 24.85
CA ALA A 12 1.04 -11.86 25.21
C ALA A 12 0.73 -10.86 24.07
N ALA A 13 1.73 -10.48 23.26
CA ALA A 13 1.58 -9.48 22.20
C ALA A 13 0.72 -9.95 20.99
N MET A 14 0.59 -11.26 20.77
CA MET A 14 -0.17 -11.81 19.63
C MET A 14 -1.66 -12.05 19.94
N LYS A 15 -2.09 -11.84 21.20
CA LYS A 15 -3.51 -11.91 21.59
C LYS A 15 -4.25 -10.60 21.38
N TRP A 16 -3.55 -9.47 21.31
CA TRP A 16 -4.17 -8.16 21.10
C TRP A 16 -4.60 -7.91 19.64
N LEU A 17 -3.89 -8.47 18.65
CA LEU A 17 -4.33 -8.41 17.24
C LEU A 17 -5.54 -9.31 16.95
N ALA A 18 -5.69 -10.43 17.68
CA ALA A 18 -6.85 -11.30 17.55
C ALA A 18 -8.08 -10.77 18.33
N ALA A 19 -7.88 -10.01 19.41
CA ALA A 19 -8.97 -9.42 20.19
C ALA A 19 -9.63 -8.21 19.47
N PHE A 20 -8.90 -7.51 18.60
CA PHE A 20 -9.51 -6.52 17.70
C PHE A 20 -10.27 -7.15 16.53
N LEU A 21 -9.95 -8.40 16.17
CA LEU A 21 -10.66 -9.15 15.12
C LEU A 21 -11.83 -10.02 15.63
N LEU A 22 -11.96 -10.24 16.94
CA LEU A 22 -12.98 -11.14 17.52
C LEU A 22 -13.91 -10.50 18.56
N LEU A 23 -13.84 -9.18 18.78
CA LEU A 23 -14.89 -8.40 19.46
C LEU A 23 -15.79 -7.61 18.48
N ALA A 24 -15.79 -7.96 17.20
CA ALA A 24 -16.84 -7.59 16.23
C ALA A 24 -18.02 -8.58 16.29
N LEU A 25 -18.43 -8.99 17.49
CA LEU A 25 -19.64 -9.77 17.69
C LEU A 25 -20.86 -8.83 17.53
N ALA A 26 -21.34 -8.77 16.29
CA ALA A 26 -22.73 -8.45 15.92
C ALA A 26 -23.35 -7.18 16.55
N CYS A 27 -22.74 -6.01 16.31
CA CYS A 27 -23.57 -4.80 16.20
C CYS A 27 -24.26 -4.86 14.83
N PRO A 28 -25.59 -4.66 14.72
CA PRO A 28 -26.22 -4.55 13.42
C PRO A 28 -25.61 -3.35 12.70
N VAL A 29 -25.03 -3.62 11.53
CA VAL A 29 -24.69 -2.58 10.55
C VAL A 29 -25.95 -1.73 10.40
N SER A 30 -25.83 -0.43 10.66
CA SER A 30 -26.98 0.47 10.69
C SER A 30 -27.60 0.56 9.29
N ALA A 31 -28.91 0.83 9.19
CA ALA A 31 -29.56 1.04 7.90
C ALA A 31 -28.89 2.14 7.04
N GLN A 32 -28.19 3.07 7.70
CA GLN A 32 -27.39 4.11 7.05
C GLN A 32 -26.11 3.54 6.40
N GLU A 33 -25.40 2.63 7.07
CA GLU A 33 -24.22 1.96 6.51
C GLU A 33 -24.60 1.06 5.32
N ASP A 34 -25.73 0.35 5.40
CA ASP A 34 -26.26 -0.44 4.28
C ASP A 34 -26.61 0.44 3.08
N ALA A 35 -27.24 1.60 3.32
CA ALA A 35 -27.56 2.57 2.29
C ALA A 35 -26.30 3.17 1.65
N ALA A 36 -25.29 3.51 2.45
CA ALA A 36 -24.00 3.99 1.96
C ALA A 36 -23.28 2.92 1.12
N ALA A 37 -23.26 1.67 1.58
CA ALA A 37 -22.68 0.55 0.84
C ALA A 37 -23.40 0.29 -0.50
N ALA A 38 -24.74 0.38 -0.51
CA ALA A 38 -25.53 0.29 -1.74
C ALA A 38 -25.24 1.45 -2.70
N ALA A 39 -25.19 2.69 -2.20
CA ALA A 39 -24.85 3.87 -2.98
C ALA A 39 -23.44 3.77 -3.58
N HIS A 40 -22.46 3.33 -2.79
CA HIS A 40 -21.08 3.10 -3.24
C HIS A 40 -21.03 2.08 -4.40
N ARG A 41 -21.68 0.92 -4.24
CA ARG A 41 -21.73 -0.11 -5.29
C ARG A 41 -22.40 0.39 -6.56
N ALA A 42 -23.54 1.07 -6.45
CA ALA A 42 -24.25 1.61 -7.61
C ALA A 42 -23.41 2.67 -8.34
N TRP A 43 -22.73 3.54 -7.60
CA TRP A 43 -21.82 4.51 -8.20
C TRP A 43 -20.62 3.83 -8.89
N LEU A 44 -19.96 2.86 -8.25
CA LEU A 44 -18.85 2.12 -8.85
C LEU A 44 -19.25 1.40 -10.14
N GLN A 45 -20.43 0.76 -10.17
CA GLN A 45 -20.95 0.11 -11.37
C GLN A 45 -21.10 1.11 -12.54
N GLY A 46 -21.65 2.30 -12.27
CA GLY A 46 -21.74 3.36 -13.28
C GLY A 46 -20.38 3.93 -13.68
N LEU A 47 -19.47 4.08 -12.72
CA LEU A 47 -18.11 4.59 -12.94
C LEU A 47 -17.31 3.68 -13.88
N VAL A 48 -17.40 2.36 -13.72
CA VAL A 48 -16.72 1.38 -14.60
C VAL A 48 -17.09 1.61 -16.06
N ALA A 49 -18.37 1.79 -16.37
CA ALA A 49 -18.82 2.02 -17.75
C ALA A 49 -18.25 3.33 -18.31
N ARG A 50 -18.34 4.43 -17.54
CA ARG A 50 -17.86 5.74 -17.97
C ARG A 50 -16.35 5.79 -18.19
N LEU A 51 -15.57 5.16 -17.31
CA LEU A 51 -14.12 5.04 -17.49
C LEU A 51 -13.74 4.20 -18.71
N ALA A 52 -14.52 3.15 -19.01
CA ALA A 52 -14.31 2.36 -20.22
C ALA A 52 -14.59 3.18 -21.49
N ASP A 53 -15.62 4.04 -21.46
CA ASP A 53 -16.00 4.93 -22.57
C ASP A 53 -14.94 6.02 -22.82
N ASP A 54 -14.30 6.57 -21.77
CA ASP A 54 -13.18 7.51 -21.89
C ASP A 54 -12.02 6.90 -22.72
N GLY A 55 -11.79 5.59 -22.60
CA GLY A 55 -10.91 4.81 -23.48
C GLY A 55 -9.40 5.05 -23.31
N GLY A 56 -8.98 5.91 -22.38
CA GLY A 56 -7.56 6.11 -22.05
C GLY A 56 -6.92 4.83 -21.47
N PRO A 57 -5.59 4.62 -21.61
CA PRO A 57 -4.94 3.43 -21.07
C PRO A 57 -5.06 3.33 -19.54
N ARG A 58 -5.00 4.45 -18.83
CA ARG A 58 -5.23 4.50 -17.38
C ARG A 58 -6.69 4.23 -17.02
N ASP A 59 -7.63 4.80 -17.78
CA ASP A 59 -9.06 4.69 -17.51
C ASP A 59 -9.56 3.26 -17.75
N LEU A 60 -9.15 2.63 -18.86
CA LEU A 60 -9.45 1.22 -19.15
C LEU A 60 -8.85 0.27 -18.10
N ALA A 61 -7.62 0.52 -17.66
CA ALA A 61 -6.99 -0.26 -16.60
C ALA A 61 -7.72 -0.12 -15.26
N LEU A 62 -8.11 1.10 -14.90
CA LEU A 62 -8.87 1.38 -13.69
C LEU A 62 -10.30 0.82 -13.76
N ALA A 63 -10.98 0.93 -14.90
CA ALA A 63 -12.30 0.33 -15.13
C ALA A 63 -12.27 -1.18 -14.93
N ALA A 64 -11.26 -1.85 -15.50
CA ALA A 64 -11.02 -3.28 -15.31
C ALA A 64 -10.78 -3.63 -13.83
N LEU A 65 -9.96 -2.85 -13.13
CA LEU A 65 -9.66 -3.06 -11.70
C LEU A 65 -10.90 -2.88 -10.82
N LEU A 66 -11.68 -1.81 -11.02
CA LEU A 66 -12.91 -1.54 -10.26
C LEU A 66 -13.99 -2.60 -10.54
N ARG A 67 -14.08 -3.10 -11.77
CA ARG A 67 -15.01 -4.17 -12.12
C ARG A 67 -14.71 -5.46 -11.36
N ASP A 68 -13.44 -5.79 -11.16
CA ASP A 68 -13.06 -6.95 -10.34
C ASP A 68 -13.50 -6.77 -8.88
N VAL A 69 -13.28 -5.58 -8.31
CA VAL A 69 -13.70 -5.25 -6.93
C VAL A 69 -15.22 -5.38 -6.77
N VAL A 70 -15.99 -4.81 -7.69
CA VAL A 70 -17.47 -4.89 -7.66
C VAL A 70 -17.92 -6.35 -7.67
N ARG A 71 -17.32 -7.19 -8.52
CA ARG A 71 -17.69 -8.61 -8.65
C ARG A 71 -17.26 -9.46 -7.46
N GLN A 72 -16.11 -9.17 -6.85
CA GLN A 72 -15.68 -9.84 -5.62
C GLN A 72 -16.61 -9.52 -4.45
N GLY A 73 -17.20 -8.32 -4.42
CA GLY A 73 -18.19 -7.94 -3.42
C GLY A 73 -19.58 -8.59 -3.58
N GLU A 74 -19.82 -9.33 -4.67
CA GLU A 74 -21.11 -10.00 -4.94
C GLU A 74 -21.21 -11.42 -4.31
N GLY A 75 -20.13 -11.93 -3.70
CA GLY A 75 -20.15 -13.16 -2.89
C GLY A 75 -18.78 -13.82 -2.70
N ASP A 76 -18.69 -14.81 -1.82
CA ASP A 76 -17.44 -15.51 -1.46
C ASP A 76 -16.95 -16.51 -2.53
N ALA A 77 -17.73 -16.74 -3.58
CA ALA A 77 -17.39 -17.71 -4.62
C ALA A 77 -16.25 -17.17 -5.52
N PRO A 78 -15.34 -18.05 -6.00
CA PRO A 78 -14.35 -17.65 -6.98
C PRO A 78 -15.01 -17.00 -8.21
N VAL A 79 -14.75 -15.70 -8.42
CA VAL A 79 -15.28 -14.95 -9.54
C VAL A 79 -14.64 -15.48 -10.82
N ALA A 80 -15.45 -16.05 -11.72
CA ALA A 80 -14.98 -16.47 -13.03
C ALA A 80 -14.37 -15.30 -13.82
N ALA A 81 -13.37 -15.61 -14.64
CA ALA A 81 -12.71 -14.66 -15.53
C ALA A 81 -13.73 -13.86 -16.35
N ASP A 82 -13.66 -12.53 -16.30
CA ASP A 82 -14.56 -11.67 -17.07
C ASP A 82 -13.92 -11.29 -18.42
N PRO A 83 -14.48 -11.75 -19.56
CA PRO A 83 -13.90 -11.48 -20.88
C PRO A 83 -13.79 -9.98 -21.18
N GLN A 84 -14.71 -9.17 -20.65
CA GLN A 84 -14.71 -7.73 -20.89
C GLN A 84 -13.54 -7.04 -20.16
N THR A 85 -13.32 -7.38 -18.88
CA THR A 85 -12.14 -6.93 -18.13
C THR A 85 -10.84 -7.27 -18.87
N ARG A 86 -10.74 -8.47 -19.46
CA ARG A 86 -9.58 -8.87 -20.28
C ARG A 86 -9.38 -7.96 -21.50
N ILE A 87 -10.44 -7.70 -22.26
CA ILE A 87 -10.40 -6.83 -23.45
C ILE A 87 -9.94 -5.42 -23.07
N TRP A 88 -10.47 -4.87 -21.98
CA TRP A 88 -10.04 -3.55 -21.48
C TRP A 88 -8.57 -3.54 -21.08
N ARG A 89 -8.07 -4.57 -20.39
CA ARG A 89 -6.65 -4.68 -20.03
C ARG A 89 -5.73 -4.82 -21.23
N GLU A 90 -6.10 -5.64 -22.21
CA GLU A 90 -5.33 -5.79 -23.45
C GLU A 90 -5.26 -4.48 -24.24
N THR A 91 -6.40 -3.79 -24.33
CA THR A 91 -6.49 -2.48 -25.00
C THR A 91 -5.68 -1.43 -24.24
N ALA A 92 -5.78 -1.39 -22.91
CA ALA A 92 -4.99 -0.53 -22.05
C ALA A 92 -3.48 -0.78 -22.26
N PHE A 93 -3.05 -2.04 -22.24
CA PHE A 93 -1.65 -2.42 -22.45
C PHE A 93 -1.15 -2.01 -23.84
N ALA A 94 -1.95 -2.22 -24.89
CA ALA A 94 -1.59 -1.81 -26.25
C ALA A 94 -1.42 -0.29 -26.37
N ARG A 95 -2.17 0.49 -25.59
CA ARG A 95 -2.15 1.97 -25.59
C ARG A 95 -1.17 2.57 -24.58
N ALA A 96 -0.73 1.82 -23.56
CA ALA A 96 0.05 2.34 -22.45
C ALA A 96 1.43 2.90 -22.88
N GLY A 97 2.06 2.33 -23.91
CA GLY A 97 3.39 2.78 -24.35
C GLY A 97 4.42 2.76 -23.21
N THR A 98 4.90 3.94 -22.82
CA THR A 98 5.85 4.16 -21.70
C THR A 98 5.19 4.65 -20.42
N ASP A 99 3.85 4.72 -20.36
CA ASP A 99 3.11 5.16 -19.19
C ASP A 99 3.15 4.13 -18.05
N VAL A 100 4.13 4.30 -17.16
CA VAL A 100 4.33 3.40 -16.01
C VAL A 100 3.11 3.35 -15.09
N VAL A 101 2.32 4.42 -14.98
CA VAL A 101 1.10 4.42 -14.16
C VAL A 101 0.04 3.50 -14.77
N ALA A 102 -0.16 3.56 -16.09
CA ALA A 102 -1.05 2.62 -16.77
C ALA A 102 -0.57 1.17 -16.63
N LEU A 103 0.73 0.90 -16.79
CA LEU A 103 1.30 -0.44 -16.60
C LEU A 103 1.10 -0.96 -15.17
N ASN A 104 1.23 -0.09 -14.17
CA ASN A 104 0.95 -0.40 -12.77
C ASN A 104 -0.51 -0.78 -12.54
N LEU A 105 -1.46 0.03 -13.06
CA LEU A 105 -2.90 -0.26 -12.94
C LEU A 105 -3.32 -1.52 -13.72
N ILE A 106 -2.64 -1.85 -14.82
CA ILE A 106 -2.86 -3.12 -15.53
C ILE A 106 -2.33 -4.29 -14.70
N ALA A 107 -1.11 -4.14 -14.16
CA ALA A 107 -0.52 -5.15 -13.29
C ALA A 107 -1.39 -5.36 -12.03
N ALA A 108 -2.05 -4.27 -11.59
CA ALA A 108 -3.27 -4.11 -10.81
C ALA A 108 -4.13 -5.34 -10.58
N GLY A 109 -4.58 -5.89 -11.72
CA GLY A 109 -5.70 -6.81 -11.80
C GLY A 109 -5.45 -8.16 -11.17
N ALA A 110 -6.49 -8.68 -10.51
CA ALA A 110 -6.51 -10.04 -10.00
C ALA A 110 -6.99 -11.03 -11.08
N GLY A 111 -6.69 -12.32 -10.88
CA GLY A 111 -7.33 -13.41 -11.63
C GLY A 111 -6.70 -13.78 -12.98
N ALA A 112 -7.54 -14.33 -13.86
CA ALA A 112 -7.20 -15.14 -15.05
C ALA A 112 -6.56 -14.39 -16.24
N ASP A 113 -6.06 -13.17 -16.04
CA ASP A 113 -5.38 -12.37 -17.07
C ASP A 113 -3.87 -12.26 -16.84
N GLU A 114 -3.28 -13.33 -16.28
CA GLU A 114 -1.87 -13.39 -15.90
C GLU A 114 -0.92 -13.03 -17.04
N ALA A 115 -1.28 -13.37 -18.29
CA ALA A 115 -0.48 -13.05 -19.46
C ALA A 115 -0.36 -11.53 -19.72
N VAL A 116 -1.44 -10.75 -19.53
CA VAL A 116 -1.39 -9.29 -19.69
C VAL A 116 -0.66 -8.65 -18.52
N ARG A 117 -0.92 -9.14 -17.29
CA ARG A 117 -0.21 -8.72 -16.07
C ARG A 117 1.30 -8.92 -16.20
N GLY A 118 1.74 -10.12 -16.59
CA GLY A 118 3.15 -10.44 -16.79
C GLY A 118 3.82 -9.58 -17.87
N ARG A 119 3.12 -9.29 -18.97
CA ARG A 119 3.63 -8.36 -20.01
C ARG A 119 3.75 -6.92 -19.50
N ALA A 120 2.80 -6.45 -18.70
CA ALA A 120 2.87 -5.12 -18.09
C ALA A 120 4.04 -4.99 -17.12
N LEU A 121 4.23 -5.98 -16.24
CA LEU A 121 5.36 -6.05 -15.31
C LEU A 121 6.70 -6.15 -16.04
N ALA A 122 6.79 -6.97 -17.09
CA ALA A 122 8.00 -7.07 -17.92
C ALA A 122 8.34 -5.74 -18.60
N ARG A 123 7.34 -5.02 -19.15
CA ARG A 123 7.55 -3.68 -19.72
C ARG A 123 8.00 -2.68 -18.67
N TRP A 124 7.40 -2.71 -17.48
CA TRP A 124 7.82 -1.84 -16.39
C TRP A 124 9.30 -2.09 -16.00
N ARG A 125 9.72 -3.36 -15.87
CA ARG A 125 11.15 -3.70 -15.64
C ARG A 125 12.09 -3.16 -16.72
N GLN A 126 11.64 -3.11 -17.98
CA GLN A 126 12.44 -2.56 -19.08
C GLN A 126 12.58 -1.03 -18.97
N LEU A 127 11.51 -0.34 -18.58
CA LEU A 127 11.51 1.12 -18.40
C LEU A 127 12.29 1.53 -17.15
N GLU A 128 12.25 0.71 -16.11
CA GLU A 128 12.86 1.01 -14.80
C GLU A 128 13.71 -0.18 -14.30
N PRO A 129 14.84 -0.51 -14.95
CA PRO A 129 15.65 -1.67 -14.59
C PRO A 129 16.25 -1.60 -13.18
N GLY A 130 16.32 -0.40 -12.59
CA GLY A 130 16.78 -0.18 -11.23
C GLY A 130 15.69 -0.27 -10.16
N ASN A 131 14.45 -0.61 -10.51
CA ASN A 131 13.31 -0.61 -9.59
C ASN A 131 12.92 -2.05 -9.17
N LEU A 132 12.85 -2.29 -7.86
CA LEU A 132 12.45 -3.58 -7.30
C LEU A 132 10.94 -3.83 -7.36
N ALA A 133 10.11 -2.78 -7.40
CA ALA A 133 8.65 -2.90 -7.32
C ALA A 133 8.02 -3.89 -8.32
N PRO A 134 8.34 -3.87 -9.63
CA PRO A 134 7.76 -4.84 -10.57
C PRO A 134 8.21 -6.29 -10.34
N TRP A 135 9.28 -6.54 -9.60
CA TRP A 135 9.67 -7.90 -9.21
C TRP A 135 8.83 -8.41 -8.04
N LEU A 136 8.60 -7.54 -7.05
CA LEU A 136 7.80 -7.87 -5.87
C LEU A 136 6.32 -8.13 -6.24
N LEU A 137 5.79 -7.38 -7.20
CA LEU A 137 4.40 -7.47 -7.65
C LEU A 137 4.12 -8.58 -8.67
N ASP A 138 5.10 -9.44 -8.96
CA ASP A 138 4.98 -10.54 -9.90
C ASP A 138 4.88 -11.88 -9.18
N ASP A 139 3.64 -12.28 -8.86
CA ASP A 139 3.36 -13.54 -8.18
C ASP A 139 3.93 -14.76 -8.95
N GLY A 140 4.08 -14.66 -10.27
CA GLY A 140 4.60 -15.73 -11.11
C GLY A 140 6.12 -15.84 -11.12
N ALA A 141 6.85 -14.77 -10.77
CA ALA A 141 8.31 -14.78 -10.72
C ALA A 141 8.85 -15.50 -9.47
N GLY A 142 8.07 -15.49 -8.38
CA GLY A 142 8.45 -16.07 -7.10
C GLY A 142 9.46 -15.26 -6.30
N VAL A 143 9.64 -15.64 -5.03
CA VAL A 143 10.45 -14.89 -4.07
C VAL A 143 11.95 -14.89 -4.42
N ASP A 144 12.48 -15.97 -5.01
CA ASP A 144 13.90 -16.05 -5.35
C ASP A 144 14.28 -15.08 -6.47
N ALA A 145 13.38 -14.84 -7.43
CA ALA A 145 13.57 -13.82 -8.45
C ALA A 145 13.60 -12.41 -7.83
N SER A 146 12.69 -12.13 -6.89
CA SER A 146 12.67 -10.86 -6.15
C SER A 146 13.94 -10.65 -5.34
N LEU A 147 14.42 -11.67 -4.63
CA LEU A 147 15.68 -11.62 -3.87
C LEU A 147 16.90 -11.49 -4.80
N GLY A 148 16.87 -12.11 -5.98
CA GLY A 148 17.87 -11.93 -7.02
C GLY A 148 17.93 -10.48 -7.51
N ALA A 149 16.77 -9.92 -7.84
CA ALA A 149 16.65 -8.52 -8.30
C ALA A 149 17.02 -7.51 -7.22
N ALA A 150 16.74 -7.80 -5.94
CA ALA A 150 17.13 -6.93 -4.82
C ALA A 150 18.65 -6.69 -4.72
N ARG A 151 19.48 -7.59 -5.26
CA ARG A 151 20.94 -7.43 -5.29
C ARG A 151 21.43 -6.46 -6.37
N THR A 152 20.66 -6.27 -7.44
CA THR A 152 21.09 -5.51 -8.64
C THR A 152 20.31 -4.21 -8.85
N THR A 153 19.14 -4.08 -8.22
CA THR A 153 18.31 -2.88 -8.27
C THR A 153 18.83 -1.78 -7.34
N ARG A 154 18.38 -0.55 -7.59
CA ARG A 154 18.87 0.67 -6.91
C ARG A 154 17.85 1.25 -5.92
N GLY A 155 16.57 1.04 -6.16
CA GLY A 155 15.50 1.53 -5.30
C GLY A 155 14.22 0.71 -5.41
N PHE A 156 13.26 1.07 -4.57
CA PHE A 156 11.87 0.63 -4.66
C PHE A 156 11.01 1.87 -4.92
N ASN A 157 10.24 1.87 -6.00
CA ASN A 157 9.24 2.90 -6.26
C ASN A 157 7.99 2.23 -6.83
N GLY A 158 6.93 2.12 -6.04
CA GLY A 158 5.64 1.61 -6.48
C GLY A 158 4.83 2.61 -7.30
N HIS A 159 5.32 3.85 -7.46
CA HIS A 159 4.60 4.97 -8.05
C HIS A 159 3.26 5.23 -7.33
N PHE A 160 3.22 5.03 -6.01
CA PHE A 160 1.98 5.00 -5.23
C PHE A 160 1.18 6.30 -5.39
N PHE A 161 1.81 7.46 -5.23
CA PHE A 161 1.13 8.75 -5.38
C PHE A 161 0.83 9.12 -6.83
N ALA A 162 1.62 8.66 -7.80
CA ALA A 162 1.29 8.86 -9.21
C ALA A 162 0.05 8.07 -9.62
N GLN A 163 -0.09 6.84 -9.10
CA GLN A 163 -1.31 6.04 -9.24
C GLN A 163 -2.49 6.70 -8.52
N LEU A 164 -2.30 7.14 -7.28
CA LEU A 164 -3.35 7.79 -6.49
C LEU A 164 -3.86 9.06 -7.18
N ARG A 165 -2.97 9.93 -7.70
CA ARG A 165 -3.36 11.09 -8.52
C ARG A 165 -4.19 10.70 -9.74
N ALA A 166 -3.78 9.65 -10.46
CA ALA A 166 -4.51 9.20 -11.63
C ALA A 166 -5.92 8.69 -11.27
N ILE A 167 -6.05 7.98 -10.15
CA ILE A 167 -7.34 7.52 -9.64
C ILE A 167 -8.21 8.71 -9.22
N VAL A 168 -7.69 9.63 -8.39
CA VAL A 168 -8.44 10.83 -7.95
C VAL A 168 -8.91 11.65 -9.15
N ALA A 169 -8.02 11.92 -10.11
CA ALA A 169 -8.37 12.65 -11.32
C ALA A 169 -9.42 11.93 -12.18
N ALA A 170 -9.43 10.59 -12.21
CA ALA A 170 -10.43 9.82 -12.93
C ALA A 170 -11.81 9.88 -12.25
N LEU A 171 -11.83 9.81 -10.93
CA LEU A 171 -13.05 9.90 -10.13
C LEU A 171 -13.65 11.31 -10.15
N ASP A 172 -12.81 12.35 -10.12
CA ASP A 172 -13.25 13.74 -10.20
C ASP A 172 -13.96 14.06 -11.54
N ARG A 173 -13.60 13.36 -12.63
CA ARG A 173 -14.32 13.47 -13.91
C ARG A 173 -15.71 12.82 -13.88
N HIS A 174 -15.93 11.90 -12.95
CA HIS A 174 -17.12 11.05 -12.88
C HIS A 174 -17.70 10.98 -11.45
N PRO A 175 -18.03 12.13 -10.83
CA PRO A 175 -18.46 12.18 -9.44
C PRO A 175 -19.76 11.39 -9.20
N PRO A 176 -20.03 10.96 -7.96
CA PRO A 176 -21.32 10.37 -7.60
C PRO A 176 -22.46 11.36 -7.85
N ALA A 177 -23.64 10.83 -8.17
CA ALA A 177 -24.85 11.64 -8.27
C ALA A 177 -25.18 12.30 -6.91
N PRO A 178 -25.86 13.47 -6.86
CA PRO A 178 -26.09 14.19 -5.60
C PRO A 178 -26.70 13.34 -4.48
N GLU A 179 -27.64 12.46 -4.82
CA GLU A 179 -28.29 11.54 -3.89
C GLU A 179 -27.34 10.47 -3.34
N GLN A 180 -26.37 10.02 -4.14
CA GLN A 180 -25.32 9.11 -3.71
C GLN A 180 -24.27 9.85 -2.88
N ALA A 181 -23.88 11.06 -3.30
CA ALA A 181 -22.93 11.91 -2.60
C ALA A 181 -23.38 12.20 -1.17
N ALA A 182 -24.68 12.46 -0.96
CA ALA A 182 -25.27 12.69 0.36
C ALA A 182 -25.15 11.49 1.33
N LEU A 183 -24.88 10.28 0.82
CA LEU A 183 -24.67 9.06 1.61
C LEU A 183 -23.19 8.70 1.79
N LEU A 184 -22.30 9.27 0.96
CA LEU A 184 -20.89 8.87 0.87
C LEU A 184 -19.93 9.95 1.39
N ILE A 185 -20.35 11.21 1.43
CA ILE A 185 -19.51 12.38 1.70
C ILE A 185 -20.16 13.21 2.80
N GLY A 186 -19.35 13.72 3.74
CA GLY A 186 -19.82 14.63 4.79
C GLY A 186 -20.72 14.00 5.84
N VAL A 187 -20.78 12.67 5.92
CA VAL A 187 -21.39 11.93 7.03
C VAL A 187 -20.33 11.62 8.11
N PRO A 188 -20.71 11.34 9.37
CA PRO A 188 -19.74 10.97 10.40
C PRO A 188 -18.80 9.85 9.93
N ASP A 189 -17.51 10.01 10.21
CA ASP A 189 -16.43 9.10 9.80
C ASP A 189 -16.23 8.95 8.28
N ALA A 190 -16.89 9.76 7.45
CA ALA A 190 -16.66 9.84 6.01
C ALA A 190 -15.88 11.11 5.62
N PRO A 191 -15.18 11.07 4.47
CA PRO A 191 -14.51 12.23 3.90
C PRO A 191 -15.46 13.42 3.69
N ALA A 192 -14.99 14.64 3.96
CA ALA A 192 -15.81 15.86 3.80
C ALA A 192 -16.00 16.27 2.33
N THR A 193 -15.14 15.79 1.43
CA THR A 193 -15.12 16.18 0.02
C THR A 193 -15.10 14.97 -0.91
N SER A 194 -15.54 15.15 -2.16
CA SER A 194 -15.47 14.11 -3.20
C SER A 194 -14.03 13.70 -3.50
N GLN A 195 -13.08 14.65 -3.45
CA GLN A 195 -11.66 14.38 -3.63
C GLN A 195 -11.09 13.57 -2.47
N GLY A 196 -11.47 13.89 -1.24
CA GLY A 196 -11.11 13.10 -0.06
C GLY A 196 -11.64 11.67 -0.20
N TYR A 197 -12.91 11.53 -0.61
CA TYR A 197 -13.51 10.23 -0.88
C TYR A 197 -12.77 9.44 -1.96
N ALA A 198 -12.43 10.08 -3.07
CA ALA A 198 -11.65 9.48 -4.14
C ALA A 198 -10.25 9.05 -3.68
N ALA A 199 -9.59 9.87 -2.86
CA ALA A 199 -8.28 9.56 -2.30
C ALA A 199 -8.34 8.38 -1.32
N ALA A 200 -9.32 8.35 -0.42
CA ALA A 200 -9.53 7.24 0.52
C ALA A 200 -9.79 5.92 -0.21
N MET A 201 -10.65 5.95 -1.24
CA MET A 201 -10.94 4.79 -2.08
C MET A 201 -9.71 4.33 -2.87
N GLY A 202 -8.99 5.27 -3.50
CA GLY A 202 -7.78 4.98 -4.26
C GLY A 202 -6.67 4.39 -3.40
N MET A 203 -6.46 4.91 -2.18
CA MET A 203 -5.51 4.34 -1.22
C MET A 203 -5.90 2.91 -0.83
N SER A 204 -7.17 2.69 -0.49
CA SER A 204 -7.68 1.37 -0.13
C SER A 204 -7.43 0.35 -1.25
N LEU A 205 -7.71 0.75 -2.49
CA LEU A 205 -7.49 -0.08 -3.68
C LEU A 205 -6.02 -0.45 -3.87
N LEU A 206 -5.11 0.51 -3.73
CA LEU A 206 -3.67 0.31 -3.91
C LEU A 206 -3.04 -0.49 -2.75
N VAL A 207 -3.47 -0.26 -1.51
CA VAL A 207 -2.96 -0.97 -0.32
C VAL A 207 -3.38 -2.45 -0.33
N ALA A 208 -4.63 -2.74 -0.71
CA ALA A 208 -5.16 -4.11 -0.78
C ALA A 208 -4.32 -5.03 -1.69
N ARG A 209 -3.60 -4.44 -2.66
CA ARG A 209 -2.66 -5.16 -3.54
C ARG A 209 -1.26 -5.29 -2.94
N THR A 210 -0.70 -4.20 -2.43
CA THR A 210 0.72 -4.14 -2.05
C THR A 210 1.04 -5.08 -0.89
N LEU A 211 0.11 -5.22 0.07
CA LEU A 211 0.34 -6.01 1.27
C LEU A 211 0.53 -7.51 1.00
N PRO A 212 -0.37 -8.20 0.28
CA PRO A 212 -0.17 -9.60 -0.09
C PRO A 212 1.14 -9.85 -0.85
N ALA A 213 1.53 -8.96 -1.76
CA ALA A 213 2.76 -9.10 -2.55
C ALA A 213 4.05 -9.09 -1.70
N LEU A 214 4.00 -8.48 -0.50
CA LEU A 214 5.14 -8.42 0.40
C LEU A 214 5.33 -9.70 1.24
N GLN A 215 4.27 -10.50 1.39
CA GLN A 215 4.27 -11.63 2.30
C GLN A 215 5.36 -12.67 1.98
N PRO A 216 5.53 -13.17 0.73
CA PRO A 216 6.55 -14.17 0.42
C PRO A 216 7.96 -13.69 0.73
N LEU A 217 8.26 -12.42 0.44
CA LEU A 217 9.56 -11.81 0.74
C LEU A 217 9.80 -11.73 2.25
N SER A 218 8.79 -11.30 3.00
CA SER A 218 8.87 -11.17 4.46
C SER A 218 9.10 -12.52 5.15
N GLU A 219 8.43 -13.57 4.67
CA GLU A 219 8.59 -14.94 5.16
C GLU A 219 10.01 -15.47 4.86
N ALA A 220 10.45 -15.36 3.61
CA ALA A 220 11.77 -15.80 3.18
C ALA A 220 12.90 -15.11 3.96
N CYS A 221 12.73 -13.84 4.30
CA CYS A 221 13.72 -13.09 5.07
C CYS A 221 13.64 -13.36 6.58
N ARG A 222 12.47 -13.68 7.13
CA ARG A 222 12.34 -14.17 8.50
C ARG A 222 13.08 -15.50 8.70
N GLU A 223 12.97 -16.41 7.73
CA GLU A 223 13.75 -17.66 7.72
C GLU A 223 15.25 -17.39 7.68
N ALA A 224 15.69 -16.44 6.84
CA ALA A 224 17.10 -16.06 6.75
C ALA A 224 17.63 -15.46 8.07
N ILE A 225 16.81 -14.65 8.76
CA ILE A 225 17.13 -14.14 10.10
C ILE A 225 17.34 -15.30 11.09
N ALA A 226 16.42 -16.28 11.08
CA ALA A 226 16.49 -17.43 11.98
C ALA A 226 17.70 -18.35 11.70
N ALA A 227 18.10 -18.49 10.44
CA ALA A 227 19.27 -19.28 10.03
C ALA A 227 20.62 -18.59 10.29
N GLY A 228 20.61 -17.30 10.60
CA GLY A 228 21.79 -16.50 10.85
C GLY A 228 22.15 -15.57 9.68
N PRO A 229 22.60 -14.33 9.96
CA PRO A 229 22.68 -13.25 8.96
C PRO A 229 23.78 -13.44 7.90
N VAL A 230 24.73 -14.38 8.06
CA VAL A 230 25.89 -14.52 7.18
C VAL A 230 25.57 -15.29 5.88
N SER A 231 24.38 -15.86 5.75
CA SER A 231 23.98 -16.61 4.54
C SER A 231 23.82 -15.73 3.30
N GLU A 232 23.94 -16.33 2.10
CA GLU A 232 23.64 -15.65 0.83
C GLU A 232 22.19 -15.12 0.79
N ARG A 233 21.24 -15.90 1.32
CA ARG A 233 19.84 -15.47 1.47
C ARG A 233 19.74 -14.28 2.43
N GLY A 234 20.50 -14.28 3.53
CA GLY A 234 20.64 -13.14 4.44
C GLY A 234 21.18 -11.89 3.74
N ALA A 235 22.17 -12.03 2.86
CA ALA A 235 22.71 -10.92 2.05
C ALA A 235 21.70 -10.35 1.05
N ALA A 236 20.93 -11.21 0.39
CA ALA A 236 19.83 -10.80 -0.49
C ALA A 236 18.73 -10.07 0.30
N CYS A 237 18.36 -10.61 1.47
CA CYS A 237 17.39 -9.99 2.36
C CYS A 237 17.85 -8.65 2.93
N ARG A 238 19.14 -8.47 3.26
CA ARG A 238 19.70 -7.14 3.59
C ARG A 238 19.54 -6.15 2.45
N SER A 239 19.77 -6.61 1.22
CA SER A 239 19.63 -5.76 0.04
C SER A 239 18.17 -5.33 -0.14
N ALA A 240 17.22 -6.26 0.00
CA ALA A 240 15.79 -5.97 -0.02
C ALA A 240 15.38 -5.01 1.12
N ALA A 241 15.86 -5.23 2.35
CA ALA A 241 15.59 -4.38 3.51
C ALA A 241 15.99 -2.92 3.25
N ARG A 242 17.19 -2.70 2.69
CA ARG A 242 17.69 -1.37 2.32
C ARG A 242 16.82 -0.69 1.25
N LEU A 243 16.38 -1.44 0.25
CA LEU A 243 15.52 -0.92 -0.82
C LEU A 243 14.13 -0.54 -0.28
N LEU A 244 13.53 -1.40 0.54
CA LEU A 244 12.24 -1.15 1.18
C LEU A 244 12.29 0.01 2.18
N ALA A 245 13.39 0.18 2.92
CA ALA A 245 13.59 1.32 3.82
C ALA A 245 13.61 2.68 3.08
N GLY A 246 13.81 2.67 1.76
CA GLY A 246 13.70 3.84 0.88
C GLY A 246 12.44 3.88 0.02
N ALA A 247 11.44 3.03 0.28
CA ALA A 247 10.22 2.95 -0.51
C ALA A 247 9.37 4.24 -0.43
N ASP A 248 8.54 4.45 -1.45
CA ASP A 248 7.58 5.55 -1.58
C ASP A 248 6.32 5.37 -0.71
N MET A 249 6.19 4.22 -0.03
CA MET A 249 5.14 3.92 0.94
C MET A 249 5.70 3.78 2.37
N MET A 250 5.03 4.39 3.35
CA MET A 250 5.37 4.34 4.77
C MET A 250 5.38 2.91 5.31
N LEU A 251 4.40 2.12 4.90
CA LEU A 251 4.26 0.72 5.31
C LEU A 251 5.45 -0.13 4.88
N LEU A 252 5.90 0.00 3.63
CA LEU A 252 7.06 -0.72 3.11
C LEU A 252 8.35 -0.24 3.77
N ARG A 253 8.45 1.08 4.04
CA ARG A 253 9.56 1.67 4.78
C ARG A 253 9.67 1.11 6.19
N MET A 254 8.56 0.97 6.90
CA MET A 254 8.51 0.34 8.23
C MET A 254 9.05 -1.10 8.17
N VAL A 255 8.60 -1.90 7.20
CA VAL A 255 9.05 -3.29 7.03
C VAL A 255 10.54 -3.34 6.72
N GLY A 256 11.01 -2.53 5.77
CA GLY A 256 12.43 -2.46 5.40
C GLY A 256 13.34 -2.06 6.56
N LEU A 257 12.92 -1.09 7.38
CA LEU A 257 13.67 -0.67 8.56
C LEU A 257 13.74 -1.76 9.63
N GLY A 258 12.64 -2.47 9.90
CA GLY A 258 12.63 -3.62 10.82
C GLY A 258 13.57 -4.73 10.34
N MET A 259 13.48 -5.10 9.07
CA MET A 259 14.38 -6.09 8.47
C MET A 259 15.84 -5.65 8.53
N ALA A 260 16.14 -4.37 8.30
CA ALA A 260 17.50 -3.85 8.32
C ALA A 260 18.14 -3.94 9.72
N GLU A 261 17.35 -3.78 10.77
CA GLU A 261 17.82 -3.99 12.15
C GLU A 261 18.09 -5.46 12.45
N ASP A 262 17.20 -6.37 12.05
CA ASP A 262 17.33 -7.80 12.35
C ASP A 262 18.44 -8.48 11.52
N LEU A 263 18.72 -7.95 10.32
CA LEU A 263 19.68 -8.51 9.37
C LEU A 263 21.04 -7.81 9.39
N ALA A 264 21.26 -6.85 10.29
CA ALA A 264 22.50 -6.07 10.34
C ALA A 264 23.74 -6.98 10.35
N ALA A 265 24.69 -6.69 9.47
CA ALA A 265 25.88 -7.54 9.30
C ALA A 265 26.92 -7.32 10.41
N ASP A 266 26.94 -6.13 11.01
CA ASP A 266 27.91 -5.70 12.01
C ASP A 266 27.31 -4.63 12.93
N ALA A 267 28.10 -4.21 13.92
CA ALA A 267 27.67 -3.23 14.92
C ALA A 267 27.38 -1.84 14.33
N ASP A 268 28.02 -1.47 13.22
CA ASP A 268 27.88 -0.15 12.59
C ASP A 268 26.60 -0.10 11.77
N ALA A 269 26.35 -1.14 10.97
CA ALA A 269 25.08 -1.37 10.29
C ALA A 269 23.92 -1.40 11.28
N GLN A 270 24.08 -2.07 12.42
CA GLN A 270 23.06 -2.11 13.46
C GLN A 270 22.79 -0.73 14.06
N ARG A 271 23.82 0.09 14.31
CA ARG A 271 23.64 1.46 14.81
C ARG A 271 22.92 2.33 13.77
N ALA A 272 23.31 2.24 12.51
CA ALA A 272 22.67 2.98 11.42
C ALA A 272 21.19 2.60 11.24
N ALA A 273 20.87 1.30 11.28
CA ALA A 273 19.50 0.81 11.20
C ALA A 273 18.63 1.32 12.36
N ARG A 274 19.13 1.22 13.60
CA ARG A 274 18.43 1.73 14.79
C ARG A 274 18.20 3.24 14.75
N GLU A 275 19.17 4.02 14.29
CA GLU A 275 18.99 5.46 14.15
C GLU A 275 17.97 5.80 13.06
N ALA A 276 17.98 5.07 11.93
CA ALA A 276 16.98 5.25 10.88
C ALA A 276 15.56 4.90 11.36
N ARG A 277 15.42 3.82 12.14
CA ARG A 277 14.14 3.44 12.75
C ARG A 277 13.68 4.44 13.78
N ARG A 278 14.58 4.93 14.63
CA ARG A 278 14.30 5.97 15.62
C ARG A 278 13.74 7.24 14.96
N ARG A 279 14.33 7.68 13.84
CA ARG A 279 13.79 8.80 13.06
C ARG A 279 12.40 8.51 12.51
N PHE A 280 12.20 7.32 11.93
CA PHE A 280 10.91 6.90 11.40
C PHE A 280 9.83 6.88 12.50
N ASP A 281 10.09 6.25 13.64
CA ASP A 281 9.13 6.15 14.75
C ASP A 281 8.76 7.54 15.29
N TRP A 282 9.72 8.48 15.34
CA TRP A 282 9.47 9.88 15.70
C TRP A 282 8.53 10.56 14.70
N GLN A 283 8.85 10.47 13.40
CA GLN A 283 8.02 11.05 12.34
C GLN A 283 6.59 10.47 12.36
N MET A 284 6.46 9.16 12.58
CA MET A 284 5.15 8.49 12.66
C MET A 284 4.37 8.88 13.92
N LEU A 285 5.04 9.06 15.06
CA LEU A 285 4.39 9.53 16.29
C LEU A 285 3.85 10.95 16.12
N GLU A 286 4.68 11.87 15.61
CA GLU A 286 4.27 13.26 15.43
C GLU A 286 3.23 13.41 14.32
N TRP A 287 3.36 12.64 13.22
CA TRP A 287 2.33 12.61 12.20
C TRP A 287 1.00 12.08 12.75
N GLY A 288 1.03 11.01 13.54
CA GLY A 288 -0.17 10.50 14.21
C GLY A 288 -0.85 11.53 15.11
N ARG A 289 -0.07 12.36 15.84
CA ARG A 289 -0.61 13.47 16.62
C ARG A 289 -1.26 14.54 15.76
N LEU A 290 -0.64 14.90 14.62
CA LEU A 290 -1.23 15.83 13.67
C LEU A 290 -2.53 15.28 13.09
N SER A 291 -2.56 14.01 12.67
CA SER A 291 -3.75 13.37 12.10
C SER A 291 -4.91 13.30 13.08
N VAL A 292 -4.66 13.01 14.36
CA VAL A 292 -5.73 12.99 15.40
C VAL A 292 -6.28 14.39 15.67
N ALA A 293 -5.44 15.43 15.57
CA ALA A 293 -5.87 16.81 15.75
C ALA A 293 -6.55 17.41 14.51
N ALA A 294 -6.37 16.78 13.35
CA ALA A 294 -6.92 17.24 12.07
C ALA A 294 -8.38 16.82 11.89
N GLU A 295 -9.14 17.67 11.20
CA GLU A 295 -10.47 17.33 10.72
C GLU A 295 -10.40 16.13 9.76
N ALA A 296 -11.39 15.23 9.83
CA ALA A 296 -11.48 13.99 9.04
C ALA A 296 -10.16 13.17 8.97
N GLY A 297 -9.32 13.23 10.01
CA GLY A 297 -8.06 12.49 10.09
C GLY A 297 -6.93 13.04 9.22
N GLY A 298 -7.06 14.26 8.67
CA GLY A 298 -6.04 14.89 7.81
C GLY A 298 -6.13 14.51 6.34
N LEU A 299 -7.29 14.03 5.87
CA LEU A 299 -7.50 13.61 4.49
C LEU A 299 -7.47 14.80 3.51
N GLU A 300 -7.91 15.97 3.95
CA GLU A 300 -7.88 17.22 3.19
C GLU A 300 -6.44 17.69 2.97
N ASP A 301 -5.59 17.53 3.98
CA ASP A 301 -4.15 17.76 3.87
C ASP A 301 -3.49 16.79 2.89
N LEU A 302 -3.92 15.52 2.90
CA LEU A 302 -3.50 14.56 1.88
C LEU A 302 -3.89 15.03 0.48
N VAL A 303 -5.16 15.37 0.24
CA VAL A 303 -5.65 15.82 -1.07
C VAL A 303 -4.89 17.06 -1.54
N ARG A 304 -4.71 18.05 -0.66
CA ARG A 304 -3.97 19.28 -0.93
C ARG A 304 -2.53 18.98 -1.36
N LEU A 305 -1.81 18.16 -0.61
CA LEU A 305 -0.41 17.83 -0.91
C LEU A 305 -0.27 16.85 -2.07
N LEU A 306 -1.27 16.01 -2.32
CA LEU A 306 -1.31 15.14 -3.49
C LEU A 306 -1.34 15.97 -4.79
N ALA A 307 -1.94 17.16 -4.79
CA ALA A 307 -1.93 18.04 -5.95
C ALA A 307 -0.53 18.61 -6.28
N ASP A 308 0.39 18.65 -5.32
CA ASP A 308 1.77 19.08 -5.54
C ASP A 308 2.60 17.95 -6.17
N PRO A 309 3.08 18.08 -7.43
CA PRO A 309 3.86 17.04 -8.10
C PRO A 309 5.23 16.79 -7.45
N ALA A 310 5.74 17.71 -6.62
CA ALA A 310 6.99 17.51 -5.86
C ALA A 310 6.84 16.47 -4.74
N ILE A 311 5.61 16.17 -4.31
CA ILE A 311 5.32 15.15 -3.30
C ILE A 311 5.27 13.77 -3.98
N THR A 312 6.39 13.07 -4.03
CA THR A 312 6.50 11.83 -4.82
C THR A 312 6.03 10.57 -4.11
N GLY A 313 5.74 10.62 -2.81
CA GLY A 313 5.27 9.49 -2.01
C GLY A 313 4.96 9.88 -0.57
N GLU A 314 4.52 8.91 0.23
CA GLU A 314 4.13 9.12 1.62
C GLU A 314 5.25 9.72 2.50
N PRO A 315 6.54 9.33 2.34
CA PRO A 315 7.63 10.01 3.05
C PRO A 315 7.75 11.49 2.80
N ALA A 316 7.65 11.93 1.54
CA ALA A 316 7.72 13.34 1.21
C ALA A 316 6.53 14.10 1.79
N LEU A 317 5.35 13.47 1.82
CA LEU A 317 4.13 14.06 2.40
C LEU A 317 4.25 14.24 3.91
N VAL A 318 4.66 13.20 4.64
CA VAL A 318 4.84 13.29 6.10
C VAL A 318 5.89 14.33 6.45
N GLU A 319 7.04 14.33 5.76
CA GLU A 319 8.08 15.33 5.98
C GLU A 319 7.59 16.76 5.70
N ARG A 320 6.76 16.95 4.66
CA ARG A 320 6.13 18.24 4.36
C ARG A 320 5.19 18.68 5.48
N LEU A 321 4.27 17.81 5.91
CA LEU A 321 3.30 18.12 6.98
C LEU A 321 3.98 18.47 8.30
N LEU A 322 4.98 17.68 8.70
CA LEU A 322 5.75 17.97 9.91
C LEU A 322 6.49 19.32 9.81
N THR A 323 7.07 19.61 8.65
CA THR A 323 7.75 20.90 8.41
C THR A 323 6.78 22.07 8.45
N GLU A 324 5.60 21.95 7.82
CA GLU A 324 4.53 22.97 7.85
C GLU A 324 4.04 23.23 9.29
N ALA A 325 4.00 22.19 10.13
CA ALA A 325 3.65 22.29 11.55
C ALA A 325 4.80 22.77 12.46
N GLY A 326 5.99 23.06 11.91
CA GLY A 326 7.17 23.45 12.69
C GLY A 326 7.77 22.34 13.54
N ILE A 327 7.44 21.07 13.25
CA ILE A 327 7.95 19.89 13.96
C ILE A 327 9.26 19.43 13.32
N PRO A 328 10.37 19.31 14.09
CA PRO A 328 11.63 18.82 13.56
C PRO A 328 11.53 17.40 13.01
N LEU A 329 12.12 17.13 11.84
CA LEU A 329 12.16 15.78 11.26
C LEU A 329 13.07 14.81 12.02
N GLN A 330 13.99 15.35 12.83
CA GLN A 330 14.90 14.58 13.66
C GLN A 330 14.35 14.49 15.09
N PRO A 331 14.34 13.31 15.70
CA PRO A 331 13.95 13.19 17.10
C PRO A 331 14.92 13.96 18.01
N PRO A 332 14.42 14.65 19.05
CA PRO A 332 15.26 15.31 20.05
C PRO A 332 16.33 14.37 20.65
N ALA A 333 17.46 14.91 21.08
CA ALA A 333 18.51 14.09 21.71
C ALA A 333 17.94 13.28 22.89
N GLY A 334 18.27 11.98 22.95
CA GLY A 334 17.80 11.08 24.01
C GLY A 334 16.35 10.59 23.86
N TRP A 335 15.57 11.09 22.91
CA TRP A 335 14.22 10.57 22.64
C TRP A 335 14.28 9.07 22.28
N GLN A 336 13.37 8.29 22.85
CA GLN A 336 13.14 6.90 22.51
C GLN A 336 11.65 6.69 22.22
N PRO A 337 11.28 5.77 21.32
CA PRO A 337 9.89 5.46 21.07
C PRO A 337 9.21 5.00 22.37
N PRO A 338 7.93 5.38 22.60
CA PRO A 338 7.16 4.87 23.72
C PRO A 338 7.18 3.34 23.69
N ARG A 339 7.53 2.70 24.81
CA ARG A 339 7.43 1.23 24.90
C ARG A 339 5.93 0.90 24.85
N GLY A 340 5.50 0.18 23.82
CA GLY A 340 4.12 -0.31 23.73
C GLY A 340 3.77 -1.10 24.99
N GLY A 341 2.66 -0.70 25.64
CA GLY A 341 2.02 -1.48 26.71
C GLY A 341 1.32 -2.71 26.17
#